data_AF-A0A2V8FV97-F1
#
_entry.id   AF-A0A2V8FV97-F1
#
_cell.length_a   1.000
_cell.length_b   1.000
_cell.length_c   1.000
_cell.angle_alpha   90.00
_cell.angle_beta   90.00
_cell.angle_gamma   90.00
#
_symmetry.space_group_name_H-M   'P 1'
#
loop_
_entity.id
_entity.type
_entity.pdbx_description
1 polymer ?
#
loop_
_entity_poly.entity_id
_entity_poly.type
_entity_poly.pdbx_seq_one_letter_code
_entity_poly.pdbx_strand_id
1 'polypeptide(L)'
;MRMTMTIRRYAQERLRPRQTLPAVALVTAAAETAAGWRGAAPAAADAAIAAALIVTFRIWDDLADRAIDAVAHPNRLSTRPESIRPLAGWAATMGIATAAILWWRQGAIALGLLAALTAVLACWYRLRAGRSAAGDHLRLLKYPVFAVLVAGVRPTVSVRGALSIVTAYLAVSVYEWWHDPRSPIGPRTRVAEATLLASATLSLALVFFWGERVR
;
A
#
# COMPACT_ATOMS: atom_id res chain seq x y z
N MET A 1 22.17 -10.04 -18.47
CA MET A 1 20.96 -10.53 -19.17
C MET A 1 19.98 -11.34 -18.29
N ARG A 2 20.42 -12.27 -17.42
CA ARG A 2 19.52 -13.09 -16.57
C ARG A 2 18.66 -12.29 -15.57
N MET A 3 19.20 -11.22 -14.99
CA MET A 3 18.48 -10.36 -14.03
C MET A 3 17.27 -9.65 -14.66
N THR A 4 17.45 -9.03 -15.83
CA THR A 4 16.39 -8.30 -16.56
C THR A 4 15.23 -9.22 -16.93
N MET A 5 15.51 -10.45 -17.36
CA MET A 5 14.49 -11.44 -17.68
C MET A 5 13.68 -11.86 -16.44
N THR A 6 14.34 -12.00 -15.28
CA THR A 6 13.69 -12.35 -14.01
C THR A 6 12.72 -11.25 -13.56
N ILE A 7 13.16 -9.98 -13.59
CA ILE A 7 12.34 -8.83 -13.21
C ILE A 7 11.13 -8.69 -14.14
N ARG A 8 11.32 -8.81 -15.45
CA ARG A 8 10.23 -8.72 -16.43
C ARG A 8 9.18 -9.81 -16.19
N ARG A 9 9.62 -11.05 -15.99
CA ARG A 9 8.71 -12.18 -15.72
C ARG A 9 7.94 -11.99 -14.42
N TYR A 10 8.63 -11.52 -13.37
CA TYR A 10 7.98 -11.17 -12.10
C TYR A 10 6.90 -10.10 -12.31
N ALA A 11 7.21 -9.03 -13.04
CA ALA A 11 6.25 -7.96 -13.28
C ALA A 11 4.98 -8.46 -14.01
N GLN A 12 5.16 -9.32 -15.02
CA GLN A 12 4.04 -9.94 -15.74
C GLN A 12 3.18 -10.86 -14.84
N GLU A 13 3.82 -11.58 -13.93
CA GLU A 13 3.14 -12.52 -13.03
C GLU A 13 2.41 -11.79 -11.89
N ARG A 14 3.10 -10.87 -11.21
CA ARG A 14 2.72 -10.33 -9.89
C ARG A 14 2.32 -8.86 -9.92
N LEU A 15 2.79 -8.07 -10.88
CA LEU A 15 2.49 -6.63 -11.01
C LEU A 15 1.46 -6.36 -12.11
N ARG A 16 0.41 -7.20 -12.16
CA ARG A 16 -0.66 -7.03 -13.15
C ARG A 16 -1.33 -5.66 -12.95
N PRO A 17 -1.60 -4.89 -14.02
CA PRO A 17 -2.22 -3.58 -13.91
C PRO A 17 -3.50 -3.59 -13.08
N ARG A 18 -4.37 -4.59 -13.28
CA ARG A 18 -5.64 -4.76 -12.55
C ARG A 18 -5.50 -4.91 -11.03
N GLN A 19 -4.32 -5.28 -10.52
CA GLN A 19 -4.04 -5.44 -9.09
C GLN A 19 -3.26 -4.26 -8.52
N THR A 20 -2.39 -3.65 -9.33
CA THR A 20 -1.46 -2.62 -8.86
C THR A 20 -2.04 -1.22 -9.04
N LEU A 21 -2.67 -0.94 -10.18
CA LEU A 21 -3.21 0.38 -10.49
C LEU A 21 -4.32 0.85 -9.53
N PRO A 22 -5.27 -0.01 -9.08
CA PRO A 22 -6.27 0.43 -8.11
C PRO A 22 -5.65 0.91 -6.80
N ALA A 23 -4.63 0.19 -6.31
CA ALA A 23 -3.93 0.58 -5.09
C ALA A 23 -3.14 1.89 -5.25
N VAL A 24 -2.47 2.07 -6.40
CA VAL A 24 -1.75 3.32 -6.72
C VAL A 24 -2.72 4.50 -6.81
N ALA A 25 -3.82 4.32 -7.55
CA ALA A 25 -4.84 5.34 -7.73
C ALA A 25 -5.45 5.74 -6.38
N LEU A 26 -5.77 4.77 -5.54
CA LEU A 26 -6.36 5.01 -4.22
C LEU A 26 -5.41 5.74 -3.27
N VAL A 27 -4.15 5.30 -3.18
CA VAL A 27 -3.12 5.96 -2.34
C VAL A 27 -2.91 7.41 -2.81
N THR A 28 -2.82 7.62 -4.12
CA THR A 28 -2.63 8.95 -4.71
C THR A 28 -3.84 9.84 -4.45
N ALA A 29 -5.06 9.33 -4.68
CA ALA A 29 -6.29 10.08 -4.46
C ALA A 29 -6.46 10.46 -2.98
N ALA A 30 -6.15 9.54 -2.06
CA ALA A 30 -6.19 9.80 -0.63
C ALA A 30 -5.17 10.87 -0.21
N ALA A 31 -3.97 10.82 -0.79
CA ALA A 31 -2.91 11.78 -0.52
C ALA A 31 -3.24 13.19 -1.05
N GLU A 32 -3.69 13.30 -2.30
CA GLU A 32 -4.13 14.57 -2.89
C GLU A 32 -5.36 15.13 -2.16
N THR A 33 -6.28 14.27 -1.73
CA THR A 33 -7.41 14.69 -0.91
C THR A 33 -6.96 15.26 0.44
N ALA A 34 -6.01 14.61 1.11
CA ALA A 34 -5.47 15.08 2.38
C ALA A 34 -4.75 16.42 2.21
N ALA A 35 -3.82 16.50 1.25
CA ALA A 35 -3.06 17.70 0.91
C ALA A 35 -3.95 18.84 0.39
N GLY A 36 -5.12 18.51 -0.17
CA GLY A 36 -5.86 19.40 -1.07
C GLY A 36 -5.20 19.35 -2.44
N TRP A 37 -6.00 19.23 -3.50
CA TRP A 37 -5.50 19.07 -4.85
C TRP A 37 -4.47 20.15 -5.23
N ARG A 38 -3.26 19.72 -5.62
CA ARG A 38 -2.15 20.63 -5.98
C ARG A 38 -1.90 20.73 -7.49
N GLY A 39 -2.72 20.05 -8.30
CA GLY A 39 -2.56 20.00 -9.76
C GLY A 39 -2.00 18.68 -10.28
N ALA A 40 -2.01 18.53 -11.61
CA ALA A 40 -1.69 17.26 -12.26
C ALA A 40 -0.22 16.83 -12.11
N ALA A 41 0.73 17.78 -12.16
CA ALA A 41 2.15 17.46 -12.05
C ALA A 41 2.54 16.92 -10.64
N PRO A 42 2.15 17.57 -9.52
CA PRO A 42 2.31 16.99 -8.19
C PRO A 42 1.63 15.63 -8.04
N ALA A 43 0.40 15.48 -8.55
CA ALA A 43 -0.33 14.22 -8.48
C ALA A 43 0.37 13.09 -9.24
N ALA A 44 0.99 13.38 -10.38
CA ALA A 44 1.77 12.40 -11.13
C ALA A 44 3.05 11.98 -10.37
N ALA A 45 3.73 12.92 -9.72
CA ALA A 45 4.88 12.62 -8.87
C ALA A 45 4.49 11.77 -7.65
N ASP A 46 3.34 12.08 -7.04
CA ASP A 46 2.77 11.34 -5.93
C ASP A 46 2.35 9.92 -6.35
N ALA A 47 1.77 9.77 -7.54
CA ALA A 47 1.47 8.46 -8.12
C ALA A 47 2.73 7.64 -8.38
N ALA A 48 3.82 8.26 -8.85
CA ALA A 48 5.09 7.57 -9.07
C ALA A 48 5.69 7.06 -7.74
N ILE A 49 5.65 7.86 -6.68
CA ILE A 49 6.12 7.45 -5.34
C ILE A 49 5.22 6.35 -4.78
N ALA A 50 3.90 6.49 -4.88
CA ALA A 50 2.94 5.47 -4.45
C ALA A 50 3.18 4.14 -5.18
N ALA A 51 3.38 4.18 -6.50
CA ALA A 51 3.74 3.01 -7.30
C ALA A 51 5.06 2.38 -6.84
N ALA A 52 6.09 3.19 -6.57
CA ALA A 52 7.38 2.69 -6.10
C ALA A 52 7.28 2.01 -4.72
N LEU A 53 6.53 2.61 -3.78
CA LEU A 53 6.24 2.01 -2.47
C LEU A 53 5.48 0.68 -2.62
N ILE A 54 4.40 0.68 -3.39
CA ILE A 54 3.57 -0.51 -3.60
C ILE A 54 4.38 -1.64 -4.23
N VAL A 55 5.15 -1.36 -5.28
CA VAL A 55 6.00 -2.37 -5.94
C VAL A 55 7.06 -2.90 -4.98
N THR A 56 7.76 -2.02 -4.27
CA THR A 56 8.80 -2.40 -3.30
C THR A 56 8.25 -3.32 -2.22
N PHE A 57 7.18 -2.92 -1.55
CA PHE A 57 6.57 -3.72 -0.49
C PHE A 57 5.91 -5.00 -1.04
N ARG A 58 5.41 -5.00 -2.28
CA ARG A 58 4.85 -6.23 -2.87
C ARG A 58 5.93 -7.27 -3.16
N ILE A 59 7.09 -6.85 -3.65
CA ILE A 59 8.25 -7.75 -3.80
C ILE A 59 8.71 -8.25 -2.44
N TRP A 60 8.77 -7.36 -1.45
CA TRP A 60 9.20 -7.74 -0.11
C TRP A 60 8.22 -8.72 0.58
N ASP A 61 6.91 -8.48 0.48
CA ASP A 61 5.86 -9.39 0.92
C ASP A 61 6.05 -10.78 0.27
N ASP A 62 6.23 -10.83 -1.06
CA ASP A 62 6.40 -12.10 -1.80
C ASP A 62 7.67 -12.85 -1.37
N LEU A 63 8.74 -12.13 -1.02
CA LEU A 63 9.98 -12.74 -0.49
C LEU A 63 9.81 -13.23 0.94
N ALA A 64 9.05 -12.52 1.78
CA ALA A 64 8.74 -12.90 3.16
C ALA A 64 7.76 -14.08 3.23
N ASP A 65 6.83 -14.16 2.28
CA ASP A 65 5.82 -15.22 2.16
C ASP A 65 6.38 -16.48 1.47
N ARG A 66 7.62 -16.47 0.99
CA ARG A 66 8.23 -17.52 0.15
C ARG A 66 8.03 -18.95 0.65
N ALA A 67 8.25 -19.20 1.95
CA ALA A 67 8.15 -20.55 2.50
C ALA A 67 6.71 -21.08 2.45
N ILE A 68 5.73 -20.21 2.71
CA ILE A 68 4.30 -20.52 2.65
C ILE A 68 3.89 -20.68 1.17
N ASP A 69 4.34 -19.77 0.32
CA ASP A 69 4.07 -19.79 -1.11
C ASP A 69 4.69 -21.00 -1.82
N ALA A 70 5.81 -21.54 -1.34
CA ALA A 70 6.42 -22.75 -1.89
C ALA A 70 5.50 -23.97 -1.78
N VAL A 71 4.63 -24.01 -0.76
CA VAL A 71 3.64 -25.07 -0.56
C VAL A 71 2.37 -24.77 -1.37
N ALA A 72 1.81 -23.56 -1.24
CA ALA A 72 0.52 -23.22 -1.83
C ALA A 72 0.59 -22.93 -3.34
N HIS A 73 1.74 -22.44 -3.82
CA HIS A 73 1.96 -21.94 -5.16
C HIS A 73 3.40 -22.20 -5.64
N PRO A 74 3.83 -23.47 -5.73
CA PRO A 74 5.22 -23.85 -6.00
C PRO A 74 5.76 -23.28 -7.32
N ASN A 75 4.87 -23.01 -8.29
CA ASN A 75 5.22 -22.51 -9.61
C ASN A 75 5.58 -21.02 -9.66
N ARG A 76 5.31 -20.25 -8.59
CA ARG A 76 5.58 -18.81 -8.54
C ARG A 76 7.06 -18.51 -8.78
N LEU A 77 7.37 -17.39 -9.45
CA LEU A 77 8.77 -17.04 -9.62
C LEU A 77 9.45 -16.75 -8.26
N SER A 78 8.74 -16.15 -7.30
CA SER A 78 9.27 -15.79 -5.97
C SER A 78 9.66 -16.98 -5.10
N THR A 79 9.16 -18.19 -5.38
CA THR A 79 9.52 -19.42 -4.64
C THR A 79 10.84 -20.02 -5.09
N ARG A 80 11.29 -19.68 -6.31
CA ARG A 80 12.49 -20.24 -6.93
C ARG A 80 13.76 -19.62 -6.37
N PRO A 81 14.75 -20.39 -5.91
CA PRO A 81 15.98 -19.87 -5.31
C PRO A 81 16.73 -18.86 -6.21
N GLU A 82 16.74 -19.10 -7.52
CA GLU A 82 17.46 -18.27 -8.49
C GLU A 82 16.87 -16.85 -8.68
N SER A 83 15.61 -16.63 -8.31
CA SER A 83 14.94 -15.33 -8.45
C SER A 83 15.09 -14.43 -7.23
N ILE A 84 15.48 -14.99 -6.07
CA ILE A 84 15.47 -14.29 -4.78
C ILE A 84 16.40 -13.08 -4.79
N ARG A 85 17.68 -13.27 -5.13
CA ARG A 85 18.67 -12.19 -5.13
C ARG A 85 18.32 -11.06 -6.09
N PRO A 86 17.94 -11.32 -7.36
CA PRO A 86 17.46 -10.28 -8.27
C PRO A 86 16.27 -9.48 -7.72
N LEU A 87 15.27 -10.15 -7.15
CA LEU A 87 14.08 -9.50 -6.60
C LEU A 87 14.39 -8.68 -5.35
N ALA A 88 15.19 -9.23 -4.43
CA ALA A 88 15.63 -8.52 -3.23
C ALA A 88 16.46 -7.29 -3.59
N GLY A 89 17.39 -7.41 -4.55
CA GLY A 89 18.18 -6.29 -5.04
C GLY A 89 17.31 -5.21 -5.68
N TRP A 90 16.33 -5.60 -6.50
CA TRP A 90 15.41 -4.65 -7.11
C TRP A 90 14.54 -3.91 -6.07
N ALA A 91 13.97 -4.65 -5.11
CA ALA A 91 13.19 -4.07 -4.01
C ALA A 91 14.06 -3.14 -3.14
N ALA A 92 15.29 -3.51 -2.81
CA ALA A 92 16.21 -2.67 -2.04
C ALA A 92 16.54 -1.37 -2.79
N THR A 93 16.90 -1.45 -4.08
CA THR A 93 17.20 -0.26 -4.88
C THR A 93 15.98 0.67 -4.98
N MET A 94 14.79 0.13 -5.26
CA MET A 94 13.57 0.94 -5.30
C MET A 94 13.23 1.54 -3.93
N GLY A 95 13.37 0.76 -2.86
CA GLY A 95 13.12 1.20 -1.49
C GLY A 95 14.05 2.33 -1.06
N ILE A 96 15.36 2.21 -1.32
CA ILE A 96 16.36 3.25 -1.03
C ILE A 96 16.07 4.51 -1.84
N ALA A 97 15.83 4.40 -3.14
CA ALA A 97 15.50 5.54 -3.99
C ALA A 97 14.22 6.25 -3.50
N THR A 98 13.19 5.49 -3.15
CA THR A 98 11.92 6.02 -2.63
C THR A 98 12.11 6.70 -1.27
N ALA A 99 12.90 6.10 -0.38
CA ALA A 99 13.22 6.67 0.92
C ALA A 99 13.99 8.00 0.79
N ALA A 100 14.94 8.09 -0.15
CA ALA A 100 15.67 9.32 -0.44
C ALA A 100 14.74 10.42 -0.97
N ILE A 101 13.83 10.09 -1.89
CA ILE A 101 12.82 11.03 -2.42
C ILE A 101 11.89 11.50 -1.30
N LEU A 102 11.42 10.58 -0.43
CA LEU A 102 10.56 10.92 0.70
C LEU A 102 11.28 11.81 1.72
N TRP A 103 12.54 11.53 2.03
CA TRP A 103 13.34 12.37 2.90
C TRP A 103 13.49 13.78 2.33
N TRP A 104 13.79 13.90 1.04
CA TRP A 104 13.89 15.20 0.37
C TRP A 104 12.57 15.98 0.38
N ARG A 105 11.43 15.32 0.11
CA ARG A 105 10.12 15.98 0.00
C ARG A 105 9.42 16.24 1.33
N GLN A 106 9.57 15.34 2.30
CA GLN A 106 8.74 15.26 3.51
C GLN A 106 9.56 15.26 4.81
N GLY A 107 10.89 15.19 4.72
CA GLY A 107 11.80 15.26 5.85
C GLY A 107 11.92 13.95 6.64
N ALA A 108 12.61 14.04 7.78
CA ALA A 108 12.98 12.89 8.61
C ALA A 108 11.78 12.14 9.21
N ILE A 109 10.66 12.82 9.48
CA ILE A 109 9.45 12.19 10.05
C ILE A 109 8.90 11.13 9.09
N ALA A 110 8.85 11.41 7.78
CA ALA A 110 8.40 10.45 6.79
C ALA A 110 9.32 9.22 6.73
N LEU A 111 10.64 9.44 6.84
CA LEU A 111 11.59 8.33 6.89
C LEU A 111 11.42 7.48 8.15
N GLY A 112 11.17 8.12 9.30
CA GLY A 112 10.86 7.43 10.56
C GLY A 112 9.59 6.58 10.46
N LEU A 113 8.53 7.10 9.84
CA LEU A 113 7.29 6.35 9.59
C LEU A 113 7.51 5.16 8.66
N LEU A 114 8.26 5.35 7.57
CA LEU A 114 8.61 4.26 6.65
C LEU A 114 9.44 3.17 7.35
N ALA A 115 10.43 3.57 8.16
CA ALA A 115 11.25 2.66 8.94
C ALA A 115 10.41 1.89 9.96
N ALA A 116 9.51 2.58 10.68
CA ALA A 116 8.62 1.97 11.66
C ALA A 116 7.67 0.96 11.00
N LEU A 117 7.02 1.32 9.89
CA LEU A 117 6.18 0.41 9.10
C LEU A 117 6.96 -0.84 8.67
N THR A 118 8.17 -0.64 8.15
CA THR A 118 9.04 -1.74 7.70
C THR A 118 9.42 -2.64 8.88
N ALA A 119 9.77 -2.09 10.03
CA ALA A 119 10.11 -2.85 11.23
C ALA A 119 8.92 -3.65 11.77
N VAL A 120 7.73 -3.04 11.83
CA VAL A 120 6.49 -3.71 12.28
C VAL A 120 6.16 -4.89 11.36
N LEU A 121 6.16 -4.68 10.05
CA LEU A 121 5.88 -5.75 9.09
C LEU A 121 6.98 -6.84 9.13
N ALA A 122 8.25 -6.48 9.29
CA ALA A 122 9.35 -7.43 9.39
C ALA A 122 9.20 -8.31 10.65
N CYS A 123 8.86 -7.68 11.77
CA CYS A 123 8.59 -8.38 13.02
C CYS A 123 7.41 -9.35 12.87
N TRP A 124 6.30 -8.87 12.28
CA TRP A 124 5.14 -9.70 12.01
C TRP A 124 5.46 -10.91 11.12
N TYR A 125 6.19 -10.70 10.02
CA TYR A 125 6.59 -11.76 9.11
C TYR A 125 7.44 -12.84 9.78
N ARG A 126 8.25 -12.47 10.79
CA ARG A 126 9.08 -13.41 11.57
C ARG A 126 8.28 -14.17 12.62
N LEU A 127 7.27 -13.54 13.22
CA LEU A 127 6.53 -14.10 14.36
C LEU A 127 5.28 -14.88 13.97
N ARG A 128 4.69 -14.59 12.80
CA ARG A 128 3.43 -15.22 12.40
C ARG A 128 3.62 -16.72 12.11
N ALA A 129 2.67 -17.53 12.57
CA ALA A 129 2.61 -18.96 12.25
C ALA A 129 1.79 -19.28 10.99
N GLY A 130 0.91 -18.37 10.55
CA GLY A 130 0.00 -18.59 9.43
C GLY A 130 -0.83 -17.35 9.09
N ARG A 131 -1.84 -17.53 8.23
CA ARG A 131 -2.80 -16.47 7.88
C ARG A 131 -3.78 -16.22 9.02
N SER A 132 -4.10 -14.95 9.26
CA SER A 132 -5.10 -14.53 10.25
C SER A 132 -5.73 -13.21 9.80
N ALA A 133 -6.93 -12.91 10.28
CA ALA A 133 -7.59 -11.64 9.98
C ALA A 133 -6.77 -10.43 10.44
N ALA A 134 -6.17 -10.51 11.63
CA ALA A 134 -5.27 -9.48 12.14
C ALA A 134 -4.03 -9.30 11.24
N GLY A 135 -3.46 -10.40 10.74
CA GLY A 135 -2.35 -10.36 9.81
C GLY A 135 -2.69 -9.72 8.47
N ASP A 136 -3.88 -10.01 7.95
CA ASP A 136 -4.37 -9.40 6.71
C ASP A 136 -4.57 -7.89 6.92
N HIS A 137 -5.22 -7.44 7.99
CA HIS A 137 -5.33 -6.02 8.31
C HIS A 137 -3.98 -5.32 8.51
N LEU A 138 -3.05 -5.95 9.21
CA LEU A 138 -1.71 -5.40 9.39
C LEU A 138 -0.98 -5.23 8.04
N ARG A 139 -1.14 -6.21 7.13
CA ARG A 139 -0.62 -6.10 5.76
C ARG A 139 -1.27 -4.95 4.99
N LEU A 140 -2.57 -4.73 5.17
CA LEU A 140 -3.32 -3.65 4.52
C LEU A 140 -3.04 -2.28 5.14
N LEU A 141 -2.57 -2.21 6.38
CA LEU A 141 -2.25 -0.94 7.07
C LEU A 141 -1.13 -0.15 6.37
N LYS A 142 -0.33 -0.79 5.50
CA LYS A 142 0.68 -0.06 4.72
C LYS A 142 0.09 0.94 3.74
N TYR A 143 -1.10 0.70 3.18
CA TYR A 143 -1.72 1.61 2.21
C TYR A 143 -2.10 2.98 2.80
N PRO A 144 -2.78 3.07 3.96
CA PRO A 144 -2.98 4.36 4.61
C PRO A 144 -1.65 5.01 5.02
N VAL A 145 -0.65 4.24 5.46
CA VAL A 145 0.69 4.80 5.75
C VAL A 145 1.35 5.36 4.49
N PHE A 146 1.24 4.69 3.34
CA PHE A 146 1.74 5.22 2.06
C PHE A 146 1.05 6.52 1.69
N ALA A 147 -0.27 6.62 1.88
CA ALA A 147 -0.98 7.86 1.63
C ALA A 147 -0.52 8.99 2.56
N VAL A 148 -0.22 8.69 3.84
CA VAL A 148 0.40 9.67 4.77
C VAL A 148 1.81 10.07 4.32
N LEU A 149 2.64 9.12 3.91
CA LEU A 149 4.00 9.39 3.43
C LEU A 149 3.99 10.26 2.18
N VAL A 150 3.06 10.01 1.25
CA VAL A 150 2.93 10.75 0.00
C VAL A 150 2.36 12.16 0.23
N ALA A 151 1.29 12.27 1.02
CA ALA A 151 0.67 13.56 1.37
C ALA A 151 1.57 14.45 2.23
N GLY A 152 2.38 13.83 3.09
CA GLY A 152 3.02 14.48 4.23
C GLY A 152 2.17 14.39 5.50
N VAL A 153 2.83 14.42 6.65
CA VAL A 153 2.15 14.20 7.95
C VAL A 153 1.19 15.34 8.29
N ARG A 154 1.59 16.61 8.10
CA ARG A 154 0.77 17.75 8.51
C ARG A 154 -0.63 17.78 7.86
N PRO A 155 -0.79 17.60 6.54
CA PRO A 155 -2.12 17.55 5.92
C PRO A 155 -3.02 16.44 6.45
N THR A 156 -2.43 15.33 6.92
CA THR A 156 -3.17 14.14 7.37
C THR A 156 -3.78 14.27 8.76
N VAL A 157 -3.33 15.26 9.55
CA VAL A 157 -3.88 15.56 10.89
C VAL A 157 -5.23 16.31 10.80
N SER A 158 -5.56 16.89 9.65
CA SER A 158 -6.86 17.51 9.43
C SER A 158 -8.00 16.47 9.38
N VAL A 159 -9.24 16.86 9.69
CA VAL A 159 -10.42 15.97 9.55
C VAL A 159 -10.53 15.40 8.14
N ARG A 160 -10.33 16.25 7.12
CA ARG A 160 -10.32 15.83 5.71
C ARG A 160 -9.24 14.78 5.43
N GLY A 161 -8.02 15.02 5.94
CA GLY A 161 -6.91 14.10 5.81
C GLY A 161 -7.17 12.77 6.52
N ALA A 162 -7.63 12.80 7.77
CA ALA A 162 -7.96 11.59 8.52
C ALA A 162 -9.04 10.76 7.80
N LEU A 163 -10.11 11.41 7.33
CA LEU A 163 -11.17 10.73 6.58
C LEU A 163 -10.68 10.15 5.25
N SER A 164 -9.79 10.82 4.52
CA SER A 164 -9.26 10.28 3.25
C SER A 164 -8.39 9.05 3.48
N ILE A 165 -7.56 9.05 4.52
CA ILE A 165 -6.71 7.93 4.92
C ILE A 165 -7.55 6.73 5.37
N VAL A 166 -8.58 6.96 6.20
CA VAL A 166 -9.51 5.92 6.64
C VAL A 166 -10.30 5.34 5.45
N THR A 167 -10.78 6.20 4.56
CA THR A 167 -11.50 5.78 3.35
C THR A 167 -10.61 4.90 2.46
N ALA A 168 -9.34 5.27 2.28
CA ALA A 168 -8.38 4.45 1.53
C ALA A 168 -8.14 3.09 2.18
N TYR A 169 -7.97 3.05 3.51
CA TYR A 169 -7.81 1.79 4.23
C TYR A 169 -9.02 0.86 4.03
N LEU A 170 -10.23 1.39 4.19
CA LEU A 170 -11.47 0.64 4.04
C LEU A 170 -11.68 0.18 2.59
N ALA A 171 -11.38 1.03 1.61
CA ALA A 171 -11.51 0.68 0.20
C ALA A 171 -10.54 -0.43 -0.21
N VAL A 172 -9.28 -0.42 0.28
CA VAL A 172 -8.38 -1.56 0.08
C VAL A 172 -8.88 -2.81 0.78
N SER A 173 -9.40 -2.69 2.00
CA SER A 173 -9.93 -3.85 2.76
C SER A 173 -11.07 -4.52 1.99
N VAL A 174 -12.04 -3.73 1.53
CA VAL A 174 -13.14 -4.17 0.66
C VAL A 174 -12.63 -4.80 -0.63
N TYR A 175 -11.69 -4.15 -1.31
CA TYR A 175 -11.10 -4.69 -2.53
C TYR A 175 -10.43 -6.05 -2.29
N GLU A 176 -9.68 -6.20 -1.21
CA GLU A 176 -8.92 -7.43 -0.92
C GLU A 176 -9.85 -8.62 -0.67
N TRP A 177 -10.83 -8.51 0.24
CA TRP A 177 -11.72 -9.66 0.49
C TRP A 177 -12.70 -9.93 -0.64
N TRP A 178 -12.98 -8.95 -1.51
CA TRP A 178 -13.74 -9.17 -2.74
C TRP A 178 -12.94 -10.03 -3.74
N HIS A 179 -11.61 -9.87 -3.79
CA HIS A 179 -10.75 -10.56 -4.76
C HIS A 179 -10.01 -11.78 -4.20
N ASP A 180 -9.94 -11.94 -2.87
CA ASP A 180 -9.38 -13.11 -2.20
C ASP A 180 -10.48 -14.02 -1.63
N PRO A 181 -10.88 -15.09 -2.35
CA PRO A 181 -11.88 -16.04 -1.86
C PRO A 181 -11.42 -16.81 -0.62
N ARG A 182 -10.11 -16.78 -0.29
CA ARG A 182 -9.52 -17.43 0.88
C ARG A 182 -9.29 -16.46 2.05
N SER A 183 -9.84 -15.25 1.99
CA SER A 183 -9.71 -14.28 3.07
C SER A 183 -10.28 -14.84 4.38
N PRO A 184 -9.51 -14.81 5.49
CA PRO A 184 -9.98 -15.22 6.81
C PRO A 184 -10.97 -14.21 7.43
N ILE A 185 -11.24 -13.08 6.75
CA ILE A 185 -12.20 -12.07 7.20
C ILE A 185 -13.62 -12.64 7.10
N GLY A 186 -14.29 -12.75 8.24
CA GLY A 186 -15.65 -13.27 8.34
C GLY A 186 -16.71 -12.31 7.79
N PRO A 187 -17.93 -12.79 7.50
CA PRO A 187 -18.98 -12.00 6.82
C PRO A 187 -19.41 -10.76 7.61
N ARG A 188 -19.45 -10.83 8.95
CA ARG A 188 -19.79 -9.67 9.80
C ARG A 188 -18.79 -8.54 9.64
N THR A 189 -17.50 -8.86 9.62
CA THR A 189 -16.43 -7.87 9.43
C THR A 189 -16.49 -7.24 8.04
N ARG A 190 -16.77 -8.04 7.00
CA ARG A 190 -16.96 -7.52 5.62
C ARG A 190 -18.10 -6.51 5.52
N VAL A 191 -19.24 -6.83 6.14
CA VAL A 191 -20.39 -5.91 6.20
C VAL A 191 -20.01 -4.63 6.95
N ALA A 192 -19.38 -4.75 8.11
CA ALA A 192 -18.93 -3.60 8.89
C ALA A 192 -17.97 -2.70 8.10
N GLU A 193 -16.97 -3.27 7.43
CA GLU A 193 -16.05 -2.52 6.57
C GLU A 193 -16.76 -1.81 5.42
N ALA A 194 -17.70 -2.47 4.74
CA ALA A 194 -18.46 -1.87 3.65
C ALA A 194 -19.34 -0.71 4.15
N THR A 195 -20.01 -0.87 5.30
CA THR A 195 -20.81 0.19 5.92
C THR A 195 -19.95 1.36 6.37
N LEU A 196 -18.79 1.09 6.99
CA LEU A 196 -17.83 2.11 7.38
C LEU A 196 -17.27 2.84 6.15
N LEU A 197 -16.99 2.13 5.06
CA LEU A 197 -16.51 2.73 3.82
C LEU A 197 -17.53 3.71 3.25
N ALA A 198 -18.81 3.30 3.18
CA ALA A 198 -19.89 4.16 2.73
C ALA A 198 -20.01 5.42 3.62
N SER A 199 -19.96 5.22 4.94
CA SER A 199 -20.05 6.31 5.93
C SER A 199 -18.89 7.30 5.84
N ALA A 200 -17.66 6.79 5.72
CA ALA A 200 -16.46 7.60 5.58
C ALA A 200 -16.46 8.38 4.26
N THR A 201 -16.88 7.74 3.16
CA THR A 201 -17.01 8.38 1.84
C THR A 201 -18.03 9.52 1.87
N LEU A 202 -19.20 9.29 2.49
CA LEU A 202 -20.21 10.33 2.67
C LEU A 202 -19.69 11.48 3.53
N SER A 203 -19.04 11.17 4.65
CA SER A 203 -18.45 12.18 5.54
C SER A 203 -17.41 13.03 4.82
N LEU A 204 -16.56 12.40 4.01
CA LEU A 204 -15.56 13.08 3.20
C LEU A 204 -16.23 14.02 2.17
N ALA A 205 -17.26 13.55 1.48
CA ALA A 205 -18.03 14.36 0.53
C ALA A 205 -18.69 15.58 1.19
N LEU A 206 -19.24 15.40 2.40
CA LEU A 206 -19.81 16.50 3.18
C LEU A 206 -18.76 17.53 3.59
N VAL A 207 -17.57 17.08 4.01
CA VAL A 207 -16.45 17.98 4.35
C VAL A 207 -16.01 18.81 3.14
N PHE A 208 -15.99 18.22 1.94
CA PHE A 208 -15.72 18.95 0.69
C PHE A 208 -16.80 19.99 0.42
N PHE A 209 -18.07 19.59 0.39
CA PHE A 209 -19.18 20.47 0.05
C PHE A 209 -19.34 21.64 1.02
N TRP A 210 -19.16 21.38 2.32
CA TRP A 210 -19.26 22.42 3.34
C TRP A 210 -18.03 23.34 3.34
N GLY A 211 -16.84 22.78 3.14
CA GLY A 211 -15.59 23.54 3.10
C GLY A 211 -15.52 24.57 1.97
N GLU A 212 -16.20 24.33 0.85
CA GLU A 212 -16.30 25.27 -0.27
C GLU A 212 -17.29 26.42 -0.02
N ARG A 213 -18.29 26.26 0.83
CA ARG A 213 -19.29 27.32 1.11
C ARG A 213 -18.82 28.40 2.08
N VAL A 214 -17.76 28.15 2.84
CA VAL A 214 -17.27 29.05 3.90
C VAL A 214 -16.05 29.86 3.44
N ARG A 215 -15.64 29.72 2.18
CA ARG A 215 -14.57 30.50 1.54
C ARG A 215 -15.15 31.49 0.54
#